data_AF-A0AAE9F4S4-F1
#
_entry.id   AF-A0AAE9F4S4-F1
#
_cell.length_a   1.000
_cell.length_b   1.000
_cell.length_c   1.000
_cell.angle_alpha   90.00
_cell.angle_beta   90.00
_cell.angle_gamma   90.00
#
_symmetry.space_group_name_H-M   'P 1'
#
loop_
_entity.id
_entity.type
_entity.pdbx_description
1 polymer ?
#
loop_
_entity_poly.entity_id
_entity_poly.type
_entity_poly.pdbx_seq_one_letter_code
_entity_poly.pdbx_strand_id
1 'polypeptide(L)'
;MIAFVSILLASFLAPEVFAVIGGDLNCTSYNGTAFVYTPAAVACSNAISDASCAVLYAAPNTLYPAAGNDAQRAHACYTTATATPAAIVLDMKQAALANCAKTCGFCCQTDAYSCSNAVYPRLNCATVTLSQCNSVAWRTIIAQDCPASCGFCLSGGCVDAVTNCGNDLSICTTVGMQDFVNTYCQRTCGRCPSSTTSASAGTATTTVTSTCSSYIADSSTNCANWSRNGFCTNTFYTLAQRRARCATTCRIC
;
A
#
# COMPACT_ATOMS: atom_id res chain seq x y z
N MET A 1 73.90 11.41 21.52
CA MET A 1 73.20 10.46 22.41
C MET A 1 71.70 10.70 22.20
N ILE A 2 70.99 9.68 21.74
CA ILE A 2 69.68 9.74 21.11
C ILE A 2 68.59 10.01 22.16
N ALA A 3 67.78 11.05 21.95
CA ALA A 3 66.54 11.25 22.71
C ALA A 3 65.38 10.58 21.95
N PHE A 4 64.81 9.53 22.54
CA PHE A 4 63.60 8.88 22.06
C PHE A 4 62.39 9.72 22.43
N VAL A 5 61.74 10.35 21.44
CA VAL A 5 60.40 10.92 21.58
C VAL A 5 59.40 9.89 21.07
N SER A 6 58.76 9.18 22.01
CA SER A 6 57.62 8.31 21.73
C SER A 6 56.40 9.17 21.37
N ILE A 7 56.07 9.23 20.08
CA ILE A 7 54.78 9.76 19.62
C ILE A 7 53.79 8.60 19.58
N LEU A 8 53.05 8.42 20.68
CA LEU A 8 51.81 7.63 20.70
C LEU A 8 50.73 8.45 19.97
N LEU A 9 50.62 8.29 18.64
CA LEU A 9 49.37 8.62 17.96
C LEU A 9 48.33 7.58 18.41
N ALA A 10 47.51 7.94 19.38
CA ALA A 10 46.27 7.24 19.67
C ALA A 10 45.36 7.38 18.46
N SER A 11 45.29 6.32 17.65
CA SER A 11 44.28 6.13 16.63
C SER A 11 42.91 6.20 17.30
N PHE A 12 42.21 7.33 17.17
CA PHE A 12 40.77 7.40 17.40
C PHE A 12 40.11 6.52 16.33
N LEU A 13 39.96 5.23 16.62
CA LEU A 13 38.93 4.40 16.02
C LEU A 13 37.60 4.99 16.50
N ALA A 14 37.02 5.89 15.70
CA ALA A 14 35.61 6.17 15.81
C ALA A 14 34.90 4.80 15.72
N PRO A 15 33.99 4.45 16.65
CA PRO A 15 33.11 3.34 16.38
C PRO A 15 32.33 3.73 15.13
N GLU A 16 32.61 3.05 14.02
CA GLU A 16 31.72 3.02 12.86
C GLU A 16 30.37 2.55 13.43
N VAL A 17 29.45 3.49 13.67
CA VAL A 17 28.10 3.16 14.10
C VAL A 17 27.48 2.49 12.89
N PHE A 18 27.54 1.15 12.86
CA PHE A 18 26.82 0.35 11.88
C PHE A 18 25.39 0.88 11.85
N ALA A 19 24.95 1.31 10.67
CA ALA A 19 23.66 1.94 10.50
C ALA A 19 22.57 0.92 10.85
N VAL A 20 21.98 1.07 12.03
CA VAL A 20 20.85 0.26 12.49
C VAL A 20 19.60 1.12 12.40
N ILE A 21 18.52 0.57 11.84
CA ILE A 21 17.20 1.21 11.80
C ILE A 21 16.75 1.45 13.25
N GLY A 22 16.84 2.70 13.75
CA GLY A 22 16.64 3.02 15.17
C GLY A 22 15.53 4.02 15.50
N GLY A 23 14.87 4.58 14.49
CA GLY A 23 13.78 5.56 14.68
C GLY A 23 12.41 4.97 14.37
N ASP A 24 12.15 4.71 13.09
CA ASP A 24 10.89 4.13 12.62
C ASP A 24 11.09 2.73 12.02
N LEU A 25 10.61 1.72 12.76
CA LEU A 25 10.70 0.30 12.42
C LEU A 25 9.56 -0.18 11.49
N ASN A 26 8.67 0.70 11.03
CA ASN A 26 7.64 0.30 10.08
C ASN A 26 8.23 -0.27 8.78
N CYS A 27 7.59 -1.31 8.24
CA CYS A 27 8.06 -2.08 7.09
C CYS A 27 9.39 -2.85 7.29
N THR A 28 9.81 -3.07 8.54
CA THR A 28 11.01 -3.86 8.86
C THR A 28 10.66 -5.18 9.54
N SER A 29 11.60 -6.13 9.48
CA SER A 29 11.55 -7.40 10.19
C SER A 29 12.89 -7.65 10.89
N TYR A 30 12.87 -8.25 12.07
CA TYR A 30 14.09 -8.66 12.77
C TYR A 30 14.60 -9.98 12.19
N ASN A 31 15.83 -10.01 11.69
CA ASN A 31 16.44 -11.20 11.08
C ASN A 31 17.29 -12.03 12.06
N GLY A 32 17.31 -11.67 13.35
CA GLY A 32 18.15 -12.29 14.37
C GLY A 32 19.38 -11.47 14.75
N THR A 33 19.80 -10.50 13.93
CA THR A 33 20.91 -9.59 14.24
C THR A 33 20.48 -8.12 14.25
N ALA A 34 19.73 -7.70 13.23
CA ALA A 34 19.25 -6.33 13.08
C ALA A 34 17.83 -6.29 12.49
N PHE A 35 17.21 -5.10 12.55
CA PHE A 35 16.02 -4.82 11.76
C PHE A 35 16.43 -4.56 10.32
N VAL A 36 15.84 -5.30 9.38
CA VAL A 36 16.04 -5.12 7.94
C VAL A 36 14.72 -4.76 7.26
N TYR A 37 14.78 -4.02 6.17
CA TYR A 37 13.57 -3.72 5.41
C TYR A 37 13.01 -4.99 4.77
N THR A 38 11.70 -5.17 4.92
CA THR A 38 10.97 -6.21 4.21
C THR A 38 10.95 -5.92 2.71
N PRO A 39 10.76 -6.92 1.83
CA PRO A 39 10.54 -6.67 0.40
C PRO A 39 9.41 -5.67 0.13
N ALA A 40 8.36 -5.70 0.94
CA ALA A 40 7.22 -4.79 0.84
C ALA A 40 7.57 -3.33 1.17
N ALA A 41 8.68 -3.04 1.85
CA ALA A 41 9.09 -1.67 2.19
C ALA A 41 9.44 -0.83 0.96
N VAL A 42 9.86 -1.48 -0.13
CA VAL A 42 10.39 -0.85 -1.35
C VAL A 42 9.74 -1.37 -2.64
N ALA A 43 8.62 -2.09 -2.52
CA ALA A 43 7.93 -2.73 -3.64
C ALA A 43 7.16 -1.75 -4.54
N CYS A 44 6.80 -0.57 -4.03
CA CYS A 44 6.10 0.48 -4.76
C CYS A 44 7.08 1.42 -5.49
N SER A 45 6.53 2.27 -6.36
CA SER A 45 7.24 3.43 -6.91
C SER A 45 6.95 4.67 -6.07
N ASN A 46 7.86 5.63 -6.09
CA ASN A 46 7.59 6.97 -5.59
C ASN A 46 6.54 7.67 -6.47
N ALA A 47 5.80 8.63 -5.90
CA ALA A 47 4.85 9.44 -6.67
C ALA A 47 5.57 10.52 -7.50
N ILE A 48 6.76 10.94 -7.05
CA ILE A 48 7.68 11.79 -7.81
C ILE A 48 8.94 11.01 -8.21
N SER A 49 9.82 11.61 -9.01
CA SER A 49 11.03 10.92 -9.48
C SER A 49 11.95 10.50 -8.34
N ASP A 50 12.61 9.34 -8.49
CA ASP A 50 13.60 8.84 -7.51
C ASP A 50 14.71 9.88 -7.25
N ALA A 51 15.10 10.65 -8.27
CA ALA A 51 16.08 11.74 -8.15
C ALA A 51 15.57 12.90 -7.27
N SER A 52 14.31 13.31 -7.45
CA SER A 52 13.68 14.33 -6.60
C SER A 52 13.56 13.84 -5.15
N CYS A 53 13.15 12.58 -4.95
CA CYS A 53 13.10 11.99 -3.62
C CYS A 53 14.48 11.91 -2.96
N ALA A 54 15.54 11.63 -3.71
CA ALA A 54 16.89 11.61 -3.18
C ALA A 54 17.39 13.00 -2.72
N VAL A 55 16.91 14.08 -3.35
CA VAL A 55 17.19 15.46 -2.91
C VAL A 55 16.40 15.81 -1.65
N LEU A 56 15.11 15.45 -1.60
CA LEU A 56 14.24 15.75 -0.45
C LEU A 56 14.57 14.93 0.80
N TYR A 57 15.00 13.68 0.60
CA TYR A 57 15.23 12.69 1.66
C TYR A 57 16.65 12.13 1.58
N ALA A 58 17.65 12.99 1.74
CA ALA A 58 19.05 12.60 1.66
C ALA A 58 19.37 11.43 2.62
N ALA A 59 19.96 10.36 2.07
CA ALA A 59 20.37 9.21 2.86
C ALA A 59 21.47 9.60 3.86
N PRO A 60 21.33 9.26 5.16
CA PRO A 60 22.27 9.65 6.20
C PRO A 60 23.63 8.98 6.06
N ASN A 61 23.68 7.80 5.43
CA ASN A 61 24.88 6.99 5.24
C ASN A 61 25.05 6.53 3.77
N THR A 62 24.58 7.35 2.81
CA THR A 62 24.60 7.11 1.35
C THR A 62 23.83 5.89 0.83
N LEU A 63 23.27 5.05 1.70
CA LEU A 63 22.46 3.89 1.32
C LEU A 63 20.98 4.17 1.57
N TYR A 64 20.16 3.91 0.54
CA TYR A 64 18.71 3.97 0.68
C TYR A 64 18.13 2.62 1.17
N PRO A 65 16.94 2.64 1.78
CA PRO A 65 16.17 1.44 2.08
C PRO A 65 16.11 0.51 0.86
N ALA A 66 16.45 -0.76 1.07
CA ALA A 66 16.31 -1.83 0.08
C ALA A 66 15.97 -3.13 0.81
N ALA A 67 15.27 -4.04 0.11
CA ALA A 67 14.87 -5.31 0.69
C ALA A 67 16.08 -6.07 1.27
N GLY A 68 16.00 -6.43 2.55
CA GLY A 68 17.03 -7.18 3.26
C GLY A 68 18.21 -6.37 3.78
N ASN A 69 18.31 -5.06 3.48
CA ASN A 69 19.32 -4.20 4.09
C ASN A 69 18.80 -3.54 5.38
N ASP A 70 19.72 -2.98 6.17
CA ASP A 70 19.50 -2.27 7.42
C ASP A 70 19.76 -0.75 7.29
N ALA A 71 19.72 -0.22 6.06
CA ALA A 71 20.04 1.18 5.79
C ALA A 71 19.25 2.15 6.67
N GLN A 72 19.94 3.11 7.29
CA GLN A 72 19.27 4.07 8.15
C GLN A 72 18.29 4.92 7.32
N ARG A 73 17.02 4.93 7.74
CA ARG A 73 15.99 5.77 7.11
C ARG A 73 16.38 7.23 7.27
N ALA A 74 16.30 8.01 6.19
CA ALA A 74 16.53 9.46 6.25
C ALA A 74 15.62 10.09 7.32
N HIS A 75 16.19 10.93 8.18
CA HIS A 75 15.45 11.52 9.30
C HIS A 75 14.21 12.28 8.80
N ALA A 76 14.35 13.06 7.73
CA ALA A 76 13.25 13.80 7.12
C ALA A 76 12.07 12.92 6.67
N CYS A 77 12.25 11.60 6.53
CA CYS A 77 11.15 10.69 6.23
C CYS A 77 10.15 10.56 7.39
N TYR A 78 10.51 10.88 8.63
CA TYR A 78 9.64 10.65 9.79
C TYR A 78 9.85 11.64 10.95
N THR A 79 10.85 12.51 10.91
CA THR A 79 11.17 13.42 12.01
C THR A 79 11.89 14.68 11.55
N THR A 80 11.78 15.75 12.33
CA THR A 80 12.57 16.98 12.19
C THR A 80 13.86 16.96 13.02
N ALA A 81 14.07 15.93 13.85
CA ALA A 81 15.29 15.77 14.62
C ALA A 81 16.48 15.39 13.73
N THR A 82 17.69 15.76 14.16
CA THR A 82 18.94 15.51 13.42
C THR A 82 19.70 14.28 13.91
N ALA A 83 19.18 13.58 14.93
CA ALA A 83 19.78 12.38 15.49
C ALA A 83 18.72 11.39 16.02
N THR A 84 19.05 10.10 16.04
CA THR A 84 18.23 9.03 16.65
C THR A 84 18.65 8.75 18.09
N PRO A 85 17.73 8.31 18.98
CA PRO A 85 16.31 8.05 18.73
C PRO A 85 15.52 9.36 18.61
N ALA A 86 14.65 9.43 17.60
CA ALA A 86 13.85 10.61 17.31
C ALA A 86 12.36 10.28 17.37
N ALA A 87 11.56 11.20 17.90
CA ALA A 87 10.11 11.06 17.86
C ALA A 87 9.60 11.10 16.41
N ILE A 88 8.59 10.29 16.13
CA ILE A 88 7.89 10.30 14.84
C ILE A 88 6.99 11.53 14.80
N VAL A 89 7.25 12.40 13.82
CA VAL A 89 6.40 13.54 13.49
C VAL A 89 5.49 13.12 12.33
N LEU A 90 4.18 13.06 12.60
CA LEU A 90 3.22 12.40 11.71
C LEU A 90 3.06 13.09 10.35
N ASP A 91 3.16 14.42 10.30
CA ASP A 91 3.08 15.20 9.08
C ASP A 91 4.26 14.91 8.12
N MET A 92 5.49 14.83 8.65
CA MET A 92 6.67 14.44 7.89
C MET A 92 6.53 13.04 7.33
N LYS A 93 6.07 12.11 8.17
CA LYS A 93 5.82 10.72 7.75
C LYS A 93 4.75 10.61 6.68
N GLN A 94 3.65 11.36 6.82
CA GLN A 94 2.57 11.39 5.81
C GLN A 94 3.06 11.99 4.50
N ALA A 95 3.87 13.06 4.53
CA ALA A 95 4.45 13.65 3.33
C ALA A 95 5.40 12.66 2.61
N ALA A 96 6.20 11.92 3.37
CA ALA A 96 7.07 10.87 2.85
C ALA A 96 6.28 9.70 2.24
N LEU A 97 5.23 9.24 2.90
CA LEU A 97 4.30 8.22 2.40
C LEU A 97 3.62 8.64 1.09
N ALA A 98 3.19 9.88 0.99
CA ALA A 98 2.48 10.39 -0.19
C ALA A 98 3.39 10.56 -1.41
N ASN A 99 4.63 11.03 -1.20
CA ASN A 99 5.49 11.44 -2.31
C ASN A 99 6.63 10.47 -2.61
N CYS A 100 7.25 9.91 -1.58
CA CYS A 100 8.54 9.22 -1.67
C CYS A 100 8.58 7.92 -0.85
N ALA A 101 7.48 7.16 -0.87
CA ALA A 101 7.34 5.94 -0.06
C ALA A 101 8.45 4.91 -0.32
N LYS A 102 8.89 4.72 -1.57
CA LYS A 102 9.98 3.78 -1.89
C LYS A 102 11.31 4.27 -1.32
N THR A 103 11.68 5.53 -1.58
CA THR A 103 12.93 6.12 -1.07
C THR A 103 12.97 6.13 0.45
N CYS A 104 11.84 6.37 1.09
CA CYS A 104 11.75 6.34 2.53
C CYS A 104 11.53 4.95 3.11
N GLY A 105 11.32 3.88 2.33
CA GLY A 105 11.11 2.51 2.84
C GLY A 105 9.72 2.28 3.48
N PHE A 106 8.69 2.94 2.98
CA PHE A 106 7.33 2.96 3.50
C PHE A 106 6.29 2.33 2.58
N CYS A 107 6.68 1.67 1.48
CA CYS A 107 5.71 1.11 0.54
C CYS A 107 4.68 0.18 1.21
N CYS A 108 5.05 -0.58 2.24
CA CYS A 108 4.12 -1.46 2.97
C CYS A 108 2.96 -0.74 3.67
N GLN A 109 3.09 0.57 3.87
CA GLN A 109 2.07 1.42 4.50
C GLN A 109 1.25 2.22 3.49
N THR A 110 1.56 2.12 2.21
CA THR A 110 0.72 2.71 1.15
C THR A 110 -0.54 1.88 0.97
N ASP A 111 -1.67 2.51 0.63
CA ASP A 111 -2.97 1.85 0.51
C ASP A 111 -2.96 0.65 -0.45
N ALA A 112 -2.10 0.69 -1.47
CA ALA A 112 -1.94 -0.40 -2.43
C ALA A 112 -1.34 -1.67 -1.78
N TYR A 113 -0.55 -1.56 -0.72
CA TYR A 113 0.19 -2.65 -0.08
C TYR A 113 -0.26 -2.92 1.37
N SER A 114 -1.04 -2.04 1.98
CA SER A 114 -1.45 -2.11 3.38
C SER A 114 -2.66 -3.04 3.62
N CYS A 115 -2.56 -4.30 3.22
CA CYS A 115 -3.53 -5.34 3.54
C CYS A 115 -2.84 -6.65 3.94
N SER A 116 -3.62 -7.61 4.44
CA SER A 116 -3.13 -8.97 4.64
C SER A 116 -3.20 -9.78 3.34
N ASN A 117 -2.23 -10.66 3.15
CA ASN A 117 -2.34 -11.73 2.17
C ASN A 117 -3.43 -12.74 2.57
N ALA A 118 -3.83 -13.61 1.65
CA ALA A 118 -4.76 -14.68 1.95
C ALA A 118 -4.23 -15.57 3.09
N VAL A 119 -5.13 -16.14 3.89
CA VAL A 119 -4.76 -17.01 5.03
C VAL A 119 -4.09 -18.31 4.55
N TYR A 120 -4.55 -18.83 3.40
CA TYR A 120 -4.02 -20.05 2.78
C TYR A 120 -3.72 -19.79 1.30
N PRO A 121 -2.64 -19.06 0.99
CA PRO A 121 -2.28 -18.75 -0.39
C PRO A 121 -1.74 -20.01 -1.09
N ARG A 122 -1.98 -20.12 -2.39
CA ARG A 122 -1.35 -21.16 -3.24
C ARG A 122 0.15 -20.90 -3.43
N LEU A 123 0.58 -19.68 -3.17
CA LEU A 123 1.96 -19.20 -3.33
C LEU A 123 2.57 -18.80 -1.99
N ASN A 124 3.88 -18.95 -1.84
CA ASN A 124 4.59 -18.33 -0.75
C ASN A 124 4.75 -16.83 -1.03
N CYS A 125 3.93 -15.99 -0.38
CA CYS A 125 3.93 -14.55 -0.62
C CYS A 125 5.25 -13.84 -0.32
N ALA A 126 6.12 -14.45 0.51
CA ALA A 126 7.45 -13.91 0.82
C ALA A 126 8.45 -14.05 -0.33
N THR A 127 8.22 -14.97 -1.26
CA THR A 127 9.11 -15.21 -2.41
C THR A 127 8.64 -14.54 -3.70
N VAL A 128 7.51 -13.84 -3.65
CA VAL A 128 6.95 -13.14 -4.82
C VAL A 128 7.85 -11.96 -5.18
N THR A 129 8.30 -11.94 -6.44
CA THR A 129 9.13 -10.86 -6.97
C THR A 129 8.30 -9.83 -7.72
N LEU A 130 8.83 -8.62 -7.89
CA LEU A 130 8.16 -7.57 -8.68
C LEU A 130 7.97 -7.97 -10.15
N SER A 131 8.85 -8.81 -10.71
CA SER A 131 8.67 -9.35 -12.06
C SER A 131 7.47 -10.29 -12.16
N GLN A 132 7.18 -11.07 -11.12
CA GLN A 132 5.99 -11.92 -11.06
C GLN A 132 4.71 -11.08 -10.95
N CYS A 133 4.75 -9.94 -10.24
CA CYS A 133 3.62 -9.00 -10.17
C CYS A 133 3.16 -8.47 -11.55
N ASN A 134 4.07 -8.43 -12.52
CA ASN A 134 3.81 -7.96 -13.87
C ASN A 134 3.66 -9.09 -14.89
N SER A 135 3.75 -10.35 -14.45
CA SER A 135 3.63 -11.52 -15.32
C SER A 135 2.16 -11.88 -15.56
N VAL A 136 1.78 -12.02 -16.83
CA VAL A 136 0.43 -12.42 -17.23
C VAL A 136 -0.01 -13.75 -16.60
N ALA A 137 0.93 -14.68 -16.39
CA ALA A 137 0.64 -15.98 -15.80
C ALA A 137 0.35 -15.92 -14.29
N TRP A 138 0.94 -14.95 -13.58
CA TRP A 138 0.93 -14.92 -12.11
C TRP A 138 0.07 -13.81 -11.53
N ARG A 139 -0.11 -12.70 -12.26
CA ARG A 139 -0.71 -11.46 -11.74
C ARG A 139 -2.09 -11.67 -11.12
N THR A 140 -2.95 -12.47 -11.75
CA THR A 140 -4.30 -12.79 -11.25
C THR A 140 -4.27 -13.68 -10.00
N ILE A 141 -3.39 -14.68 -9.97
CA ILE A 141 -3.19 -15.56 -8.81
C ILE A 141 -2.67 -14.75 -7.63
N ILE A 142 -1.67 -13.90 -7.86
CA ILE A 142 -1.06 -13.06 -6.83
C ILE A 142 -2.07 -12.04 -6.29
N ALA A 143 -2.93 -11.45 -7.12
CA ALA A 143 -3.96 -10.53 -6.63
C ALA A 143 -4.94 -11.16 -5.64
N GLN A 144 -5.22 -12.46 -5.78
CA GLN A 144 -6.10 -13.19 -4.88
C GLN A 144 -5.36 -13.67 -3.62
N ASP A 145 -4.13 -14.15 -3.78
CA ASP A 145 -3.43 -14.88 -2.73
C ASP A 145 -2.44 -14.01 -1.96
N CYS A 146 -1.74 -13.14 -2.67
CA CYS A 146 -0.65 -12.32 -2.14
C CYS A 146 -0.78 -10.82 -2.52
N PRO A 147 -1.95 -10.18 -2.31
CA PRO A 147 -2.17 -8.80 -2.75
C PRO A 147 -1.18 -7.79 -2.18
N ALA A 148 -0.74 -7.99 -0.93
CA ALA A 148 0.21 -7.09 -0.27
C ALA A 148 1.63 -7.17 -0.86
N SER A 149 1.99 -8.26 -1.54
CA SER A 149 3.31 -8.40 -2.16
C SER A 149 3.46 -7.58 -3.44
N CYS A 150 2.35 -7.25 -4.11
CA CYS A 150 2.35 -6.62 -5.44
C CYS A 150 1.53 -5.34 -5.54
N GLY A 151 1.04 -4.81 -4.43
CA GLY A 151 0.26 -3.56 -4.46
C GLY A 151 -1.18 -3.75 -4.92
N PHE A 152 -1.77 -4.92 -4.70
CA PHE A 152 -3.14 -5.24 -5.16
C PHE A 152 -4.20 -5.15 -4.06
N CYS A 153 -3.91 -4.56 -2.91
CA CYS A 153 -4.86 -4.46 -1.80
C CYS A 153 -6.15 -3.74 -2.16
N LEU A 154 -6.07 -2.72 -3.03
CA LEU A 154 -7.24 -1.98 -3.50
C LEU A 154 -7.97 -2.63 -4.68
N SER A 155 -7.49 -3.79 -5.14
CA SER A 155 -8.02 -4.47 -6.32
C SER A 155 -9.14 -5.45 -6.00
N GLY A 156 -9.40 -5.75 -4.73
CA GLY A 156 -10.44 -6.71 -4.31
C GLY A 156 -10.26 -8.12 -4.89
N GLY A 157 -9.01 -8.53 -5.15
CA GLY A 157 -8.71 -9.82 -5.77
C GLY A 157 -8.88 -9.89 -7.28
N CYS A 158 -9.25 -8.78 -7.93
CA CYS A 158 -9.41 -8.72 -9.38
C CYS A 158 -8.46 -7.70 -10.02
N VAL A 159 -7.65 -8.17 -10.96
CA VAL A 159 -6.70 -7.36 -11.71
C VAL A 159 -6.70 -7.79 -13.18
N ASP A 160 -6.22 -6.93 -14.06
CA ASP A 160 -5.92 -7.33 -15.43
C ASP A 160 -4.71 -8.28 -15.43
N ALA A 161 -4.71 -9.33 -16.22
CA ALA A 161 -3.50 -10.14 -16.38
C ALA A 161 -2.45 -9.37 -17.23
N VAL A 162 -2.91 -8.53 -18.16
CA VAL A 162 -2.07 -7.66 -18.98
C VAL A 162 -2.15 -6.22 -18.45
N THR A 163 -1.01 -5.56 -18.26
CA THR A 163 -0.95 -4.20 -17.67
C THR A 163 -1.47 -3.09 -18.60
N ASN A 164 -1.60 -3.37 -19.90
CA ASN A 164 -1.81 -2.37 -20.94
C ASN A 164 -3.26 -2.35 -21.47
N CYS A 165 -4.20 -2.98 -20.76
CA CYS A 165 -5.62 -3.00 -21.16
C CYS A 165 -6.22 -1.59 -21.25
N GLY A 166 -5.70 -0.62 -20.49
CA GLY A 166 -6.15 0.77 -20.52
C GLY A 166 -5.70 1.56 -21.75
N ASN A 167 -4.85 1.01 -22.63
CA ASN A 167 -4.38 1.73 -23.82
C ASN A 167 -5.48 1.95 -24.86
N ASP A 168 -6.42 1.01 -24.96
CA ASP A 168 -7.58 1.10 -25.83
C ASP A 168 -8.78 0.45 -25.17
N LEU A 169 -9.72 1.26 -24.67
CA LEU A 169 -10.93 0.79 -24.00
C LEU A 169 -11.95 0.18 -24.96
N SER A 170 -11.83 0.41 -26.28
CA SER A 170 -12.76 -0.14 -27.28
C SER A 170 -12.67 -1.67 -27.38
N ILE A 171 -11.55 -2.26 -26.93
CA ILE A 171 -11.36 -3.71 -26.84
C ILE A 171 -12.41 -4.36 -25.94
N CYS A 172 -12.92 -3.63 -24.93
CA CYS A 172 -13.90 -4.14 -23.98
C CYS A 172 -15.26 -4.42 -24.62
N THR A 173 -15.63 -3.68 -25.67
CA THR A 173 -16.93 -3.80 -26.37
C THR A 173 -16.84 -4.55 -27.70
N THR A 174 -15.62 -4.76 -28.22
CA THR A 174 -15.40 -5.43 -29.50
C THR A 174 -15.75 -6.93 -29.39
N VAL A 175 -16.66 -7.41 -30.24
CA VAL A 175 -17.19 -8.79 -30.19
C VAL A 175 -16.08 -9.84 -30.39
N GLY A 176 -15.13 -9.58 -31.29
CA GLY A 176 -13.99 -10.49 -31.52
C GLY A 176 -12.96 -10.55 -30.39
N MET A 177 -13.02 -9.64 -29.41
CA MET A 177 -12.05 -9.57 -28.31
C MET A 177 -12.62 -10.05 -26.97
N GLN A 178 -13.88 -10.53 -26.95
CA GLN A 178 -14.56 -10.89 -25.71
C GLN A 178 -13.77 -11.91 -24.88
N ASP A 179 -13.22 -12.96 -25.50
CA ASP A 179 -12.41 -13.98 -24.82
C ASP A 179 -11.12 -13.39 -24.23
N PHE A 180 -10.47 -12.50 -24.97
CA PHE A 180 -9.28 -11.80 -24.52
C PHE A 180 -9.58 -10.92 -23.31
N VAL A 181 -10.60 -10.05 -23.38
CA VAL A 181 -10.89 -9.12 -22.27
C VAL A 181 -11.48 -9.81 -21.04
N ASN A 182 -12.22 -10.92 -21.21
CA ASN A 182 -12.69 -11.78 -20.12
C ASN A 182 -11.53 -12.42 -19.34
N THR A 183 -10.43 -12.73 -20.02
CA THR A 183 -9.29 -13.43 -19.42
C THR A 183 -8.22 -12.47 -18.93
N TYR A 184 -7.91 -11.44 -19.72
CA TYR A 184 -6.71 -10.63 -19.55
C TYR A 184 -6.98 -9.19 -19.10
N CYS A 185 -8.21 -8.68 -19.24
CA CYS A 185 -8.57 -7.28 -18.96
C CYS A 185 -9.79 -7.15 -18.03
N GLN A 186 -9.87 -8.05 -17.04
CA GLN A 186 -11.03 -8.17 -16.16
C GLN A 186 -11.33 -6.89 -15.38
N ARG A 187 -10.31 -6.23 -14.84
CA ARG A 187 -10.50 -5.00 -14.05
C ARG A 187 -10.79 -3.82 -14.96
N THR A 188 -9.98 -3.61 -15.99
CA THR A 188 -10.14 -2.48 -16.92
C THR A 188 -11.51 -2.52 -17.61
N CYS A 189 -11.97 -3.70 -18.04
CA CYS A 189 -13.25 -3.85 -18.73
C CYS A 189 -14.44 -4.13 -17.80
N GLY A 190 -14.28 -4.00 -16.47
CA GLY A 190 -15.38 -4.20 -15.51
C GLY A 190 -15.95 -5.62 -15.48
N ARG A 191 -15.15 -6.62 -15.81
CA ARG A 191 -15.51 -8.05 -15.86
C ARG A 191 -15.08 -8.84 -14.63
N CYS A 192 -14.62 -8.15 -13.59
CA CYS A 192 -14.34 -8.77 -12.32
C CYS A 192 -15.58 -9.53 -11.83
N PRO A 193 -15.46 -10.83 -11.50
CA PRO A 193 -16.55 -11.53 -10.88
C PRO A 193 -16.91 -10.82 -9.57
N SER A 194 -18.20 -10.62 -9.33
CA SER A 194 -18.69 -10.11 -8.04
C SER A 194 -18.51 -11.20 -6.98
N SER A 195 -17.28 -11.44 -6.54
CA SER A 195 -17.01 -12.36 -5.44
C SER A 195 -17.30 -11.64 -4.12
N THR A 196 -18.48 -11.95 -3.58
CA THR A 196 -18.81 -11.77 -2.16
C THR A 196 -17.90 -12.65 -1.30
N THR A 197 -16.81 -12.10 -0.76
CA THR A 197 -16.18 -12.52 0.52
C THR A 197 -15.15 -11.48 0.96
N SER A 198 -15.40 -10.90 2.14
CA SER A 198 -14.66 -9.90 2.94
C SER A 198 -13.19 -10.28 3.24
N ALA A 199 -12.25 -9.41 3.66
CA ALA A 199 -12.26 -8.13 4.40
C ALA A 199 -10.95 -7.36 4.07
N SER A 200 -10.72 -6.05 4.33
CA SER A 200 -11.17 -5.19 5.42
C SER A 200 -11.08 -3.70 5.05
N ALA A 201 -12.03 -2.94 5.61
CA ALA A 201 -12.01 -1.53 6.02
C ALA A 201 -10.84 -0.62 5.55
N GLY A 202 -11.14 0.25 4.59
CA GLY A 202 -10.54 1.57 4.46
C GLY A 202 -11.65 2.61 4.57
N THR A 203 -11.64 3.38 5.65
CA THR A 203 -12.51 4.55 5.87
C THR A 203 -12.15 5.63 4.84
N ALA A 204 -12.77 5.59 3.67
CA ALA A 204 -12.76 6.70 2.74
C ALA A 204 -13.91 7.64 3.09
N THR A 205 -13.60 8.63 3.93
CA THR A 205 -14.35 9.88 3.99
C THR A 205 -14.16 10.56 2.64
N THR A 206 -15.02 10.24 1.68
CA THR A 206 -15.12 11.00 0.45
C THR A 206 -16.58 11.40 0.31
N THR A 207 -16.81 12.69 0.55
CA THR A 207 -17.93 13.47 0.04
C THR A 207 -18.00 13.26 -1.46
N VAL A 208 -18.70 12.22 -1.90
CA VAL A 208 -19.04 12.02 -3.30
C VAL A 208 -20.54 12.21 -3.41
N THR A 209 -20.92 13.33 -4.01
CA THR A 209 -22.16 13.48 -4.77
C THR A 209 -22.14 12.50 -5.95
N SER A 210 -22.17 11.19 -5.69
CA SER A 210 -22.30 10.16 -6.71
C SER A 210 -23.76 9.80 -6.86
N THR A 211 -24.36 10.29 -7.95
CA THR A 211 -25.61 9.77 -8.50
C THR A 211 -25.44 8.29 -8.82
N CYS A 212 -25.92 7.42 -7.93
CA CYS A 212 -25.89 5.99 -8.10
C CYS A 212 -27.01 5.53 -9.03
N SER A 213 -26.65 4.78 -10.07
CA SER A 213 -27.57 4.29 -11.12
C SER A 213 -28.31 3.01 -10.72
N SER A 214 -27.92 2.37 -9.62
CA SER A 214 -28.60 1.19 -9.08
C SER A 214 -28.50 1.13 -7.55
N TYR A 215 -29.55 0.62 -6.92
CA TYR A 215 -29.68 0.46 -5.48
C TYR A 215 -29.93 -1.01 -5.14
N ILE A 216 -29.44 -1.45 -3.98
CA ILE A 216 -29.79 -2.76 -3.44
C ILE A 216 -31.26 -2.72 -3.03
N ALA A 217 -32.03 -3.78 -3.35
CA ALA A 217 -33.43 -3.86 -2.96
C ALA A 217 -33.62 -3.72 -1.45
N ASP A 218 -34.68 -3.03 -1.04
CA ASP A 218 -35.00 -2.85 0.38
C ASP A 218 -35.30 -4.21 1.03
N SER A 219 -34.69 -4.48 2.17
CA SER A 219 -34.86 -5.77 2.88
C SER A 219 -36.01 -5.76 3.89
N SER A 220 -36.72 -4.64 4.03
CA SER A 220 -37.90 -4.51 4.89
C SER A 220 -39.03 -3.76 4.20
N THR A 221 -40.25 -4.26 4.36
CA THR A 221 -41.48 -3.57 3.93
C THR A 221 -41.76 -2.29 4.73
N ASN A 222 -41.08 -2.08 5.87
CA ASN A 222 -41.23 -0.89 6.70
C ASN A 222 -40.40 0.31 6.23
N CYS A 223 -39.57 0.17 5.20
CA CYS A 223 -38.65 1.22 4.76
C CYS A 223 -39.36 2.54 4.42
N ALA A 224 -40.56 2.50 3.84
CA ALA A 224 -41.36 3.69 3.57
C ALA A 224 -41.78 4.45 4.84
N ASN A 225 -42.07 3.74 5.93
CA ASN A 225 -42.40 4.34 7.23
C ASN A 225 -41.14 4.83 7.95
N TRP A 226 -40.05 4.08 7.89
CA TRP A 226 -38.80 4.45 8.53
C TRP A 226 -38.13 5.66 7.88
N SER A 227 -38.18 5.77 6.55
CA SER A 227 -37.64 6.95 5.84
C SER A 227 -38.37 8.23 6.24
N ARG A 228 -39.70 8.19 6.38
CA ARG A 228 -40.52 9.30 6.89
C ARG A 228 -40.18 9.66 8.34
N ASN A 229 -39.75 8.70 9.14
CA ASN A 229 -39.33 8.89 10.54
C ASN A 229 -37.82 9.17 10.69
N GLY A 230 -37.15 9.60 9.62
CA GLY A 230 -35.76 10.06 9.67
C GLY A 230 -34.70 8.96 9.65
N PHE A 231 -35.06 7.71 9.38
CA PHE A 231 -34.10 6.60 9.34
C PHE A 231 -32.93 6.85 8.39
N CYS A 232 -33.18 7.43 7.21
CA CYS A 232 -32.15 7.64 6.18
C CYS A 232 -31.07 8.65 6.56
N THR A 233 -31.37 9.57 7.49
CA THR A 233 -30.47 10.64 7.95
C THR A 233 -30.01 10.44 9.39
N ASN A 234 -30.55 9.45 10.11
CA ASN A 234 -30.24 9.20 11.51
C ASN A 234 -28.83 8.59 11.66
N THR A 235 -27.95 9.30 12.38
CA THR A 235 -26.55 8.94 12.64
C THR A 235 -26.38 7.84 13.70
N PHE A 236 -27.44 7.48 14.43
CA PHE A 236 -27.45 6.33 15.34
C PHE A 236 -27.26 5.02 14.57
N TYR A 237 -27.81 4.92 13.35
CA TYR A 237 -27.58 3.80 12.45
C TYR A 237 -26.35 4.07 11.59
N THR A 238 -25.51 3.06 11.35
CA THR A 238 -24.37 3.24 10.43
C THR A 238 -24.86 3.34 8.99
N LEU A 239 -24.07 3.97 8.11
CA LEU A 239 -24.37 4.02 6.68
C LEU A 239 -24.59 2.60 6.10
N ALA A 240 -23.78 1.64 6.54
CA ALA A 240 -23.90 0.23 6.17
C ALA A 240 -25.23 -0.39 6.62
N GLN A 241 -25.71 -0.08 7.83
CA GLN A 241 -27.01 -0.55 8.32
C GLN A 241 -28.17 0.05 7.53
N ARG A 242 -28.10 1.35 7.20
CA ARG A 242 -29.13 2.01 6.39
C ARG A 242 -29.15 1.47 4.96
N ARG A 243 -27.97 1.24 4.36
CA ARG A 243 -27.80 0.57 3.06
C ARG A 243 -28.36 -0.85 3.06
N ALA A 244 -28.07 -1.65 4.09
CA ALA A 244 -28.53 -3.03 4.17
C ALA A 244 -30.05 -3.16 4.36
N ARG A 245 -30.69 -2.17 5.00
CA ARG A 245 -32.13 -2.20 5.30
C ARG A 245 -32.97 -1.55 4.22
N CYS A 246 -32.60 -0.33 3.82
CA CYS A 246 -33.45 0.53 3.00
C CYS A 246 -32.62 1.26 1.93
N ALA A 247 -31.71 0.57 1.22
CA ALA A 247 -30.83 1.19 0.21
C ALA A 247 -31.59 1.93 -0.89
N THR A 248 -32.61 1.30 -1.49
CA THR A 248 -33.44 1.95 -2.54
C THR A 248 -34.24 3.10 -1.96
N THR A 249 -34.90 2.89 -0.82
CA THR A 249 -35.72 3.93 -0.19
C THR A 249 -34.88 5.13 0.28
N CYS A 250 -33.69 4.91 0.83
CA CYS A 250 -32.80 5.96 1.33
C CYS A 250 -31.85 6.51 0.27
N ARG A 251 -31.88 5.97 -0.96
CA ARG A 251 -30.95 6.28 -2.05
C ARG A 251 -29.48 6.14 -1.64
N ILE A 252 -29.18 5.08 -0.90
CA ILE A 252 -27.83 4.77 -0.42
C ILE A 252 -27.25 3.68 -1.31
N CYS A 253 -26.25 4.07 -2.09
CA CYS A 253 -25.17 3.20 -2.51
C CYS A 253 -24.11 3.23 -1.40
#